data_AF-A0A3D9BJN9-F1
#
_entry.id   AF-A0A3D9BJN9-F1
#
_cell.length_a   1.000
_cell.length_b   1.000
_cell.length_c   1.000
_cell.angle_alpha   90.00
_cell.angle_beta   90.00
_cell.angle_gamma   90.00
#
_symmetry.space_group_name_H-M   'P 1'
#
loop_
_entity.id
_entity.type
_entity.pdbx_description
1 polymer ?
#
loop_
_entity_poly.entity_id
_entity_poly.type
_entity_poly.pdbx_seq_one_letter_code
_entity_poly.pdbx_strand_id
1 'polypeptide(L)'
;MASFFGLSPGKAHFVGLYRIGDARELDHDAFWRIPENLILRDMGYEGFTTEEADRLGSRLQFDLERLPFYGDWRGRLVIDFPPPERSWFRWVDRGTFPVSAILEESAFAAPPPDWRDIDLTFADLETLPGSWRARLAEWRGIYLIFDESDRRTYVGSAYGRDNILGRWQAYARDGHGGNRELRGRDPRNYRFSILERLAPDLPPEDVIERENSWKLRLHSRQPFGLNAN
;
A
#
# COMPACT_ATOMS: atom_id res chain seq x y z
N MET A 1 9.99 -7.12 24.67
CA MET A 1 9.54 -8.19 23.77
C MET A 1 9.77 -7.76 22.33
N ALA A 2 10.34 -8.61 21.47
CA ALA A 2 10.36 -8.39 20.02
C ALA A 2 9.20 -9.18 19.40
N SER A 3 8.40 -8.52 18.56
CA SER A 3 7.27 -9.14 17.88
C SER A 3 7.58 -9.34 16.40
N PHE A 4 7.20 -10.49 15.87
CA PHE A 4 7.34 -10.84 14.46
C PHE A 4 6.03 -11.47 13.95
N PHE A 5 5.81 -11.38 12.65
CA PHE A 5 4.64 -11.95 11.97
C PHE A 5 5.06 -12.90 10.84
N GLY A 6 4.52 -14.13 10.85
CA GLY A 6 4.82 -15.16 9.86
C GLY A 6 3.95 -14.99 8.61
N LEU A 7 4.54 -14.48 7.52
CA LEU A 7 3.86 -14.35 6.21
C LEU A 7 4.12 -15.53 5.29
N SER A 8 5.20 -16.28 5.53
CA SER A 8 5.57 -17.46 4.75
C SER A 8 6.25 -18.50 5.66
N PRO A 9 6.18 -19.79 5.31
CA PRO A 9 6.82 -20.85 6.09
C PRO A 9 8.31 -20.57 6.34
N GLY A 10 8.76 -20.81 7.57
CA GLY A 10 10.15 -20.63 8.01
C GLY A 10 10.64 -19.19 8.09
N LYS A 11 9.78 -18.18 7.88
CA LYS A 11 10.17 -16.76 7.89
C LYS A 11 9.26 -15.94 8.79
N ALA A 12 9.82 -14.94 9.46
CA ALA A 12 9.05 -14.00 10.26
C ALA A 12 9.50 -12.56 10.00
N HIS A 13 8.52 -11.66 9.86
CA HIS A 13 8.73 -10.24 9.55
C HIS A 13 8.64 -9.42 10.83
N PHE A 14 9.61 -8.55 11.07
CA PHE A 14 9.67 -7.73 12.27
C PHE A 14 8.46 -6.79 12.35
N VAL A 15 7.75 -6.78 13.47
CA VAL A 15 6.60 -5.89 13.72
C VAL A 15 7.02 -4.71 14.59
N GLY A 16 7.81 -4.96 15.62
CA GLY A 16 8.26 -3.93 16.54
C GLY A 16 8.86 -4.47 17.83
N LEU A 17 9.48 -3.58 18.59
CA LEU A 17 9.83 -3.82 19.99
C LEU A 17 8.75 -3.26 20.89
N TYR A 18 8.40 -4.01 21.92
CA TYR A 18 7.36 -3.65 22.87
C TYR A 18 7.91 -3.73 24.29
N ARG A 19 7.61 -2.70 25.08
CA ARG A 19 7.68 -2.78 26.54
C ARG A 19 6.40 -3.44 27.03
N ILE A 20 6.56 -4.47 27.86
CA ILE A 20 5.46 -5.13 28.54
C ILE A 20 5.17 -4.28 29.79
N GLY A 21 3.97 -3.72 29.85
CA GLY A 21 3.45 -2.96 30.98
C GLY A 21 2.70 -3.85 31.95
N ASP A 22 1.64 -3.29 32.54
CA ASP A 22 0.80 -4.00 33.48
C ASP A 22 0.03 -5.15 32.81
N ALA A 23 -0.46 -6.06 33.64
CA ALA A 23 -1.29 -7.18 33.21
C ALA A 23 -2.63 -7.13 33.93
N ARG A 24 -3.69 -7.53 33.22
CA ARG A 24 -5.01 -7.78 33.79
C ARG A 24 -5.45 -9.21 33.52
N GLU A 25 -6.17 -9.77 34.48
CA GLU A 25 -6.82 -11.06 34.31
C GLU A 25 -8.12 -10.89 33.52
N LEU A 26 -8.35 -11.81 32.59
CA LEU A 26 -9.56 -11.93 31.80
C LEU A 26 -10.17 -13.31 32.05
N ASP A 27 -11.39 -13.33 32.56
CA ASP A 27 -12.22 -14.52 32.47
C ASP A 27 -12.66 -14.78 31.02
N HIS A 28 -13.32 -15.92 30.79
CA HIS A 28 -13.76 -16.32 29.46
C HIS A 28 -14.64 -15.27 28.77
N ASP A 29 -15.57 -14.66 29.52
CA ASP A 29 -16.51 -13.68 28.97
C ASP A 29 -15.85 -12.33 28.69
N ALA A 30 -14.92 -11.89 29.55
CA ALA A 30 -14.10 -10.71 29.30
C ALA A 30 -13.18 -10.89 28.09
N PHE A 31 -12.60 -12.08 27.90
CA PHE A 31 -11.79 -12.39 26.73
C PHE A 31 -12.58 -12.26 25.43
N TRP A 32 -13.81 -12.81 25.38
CA TRP A 32 -14.64 -12.74 24.17
C TRP A 32 -15.43 -11.44 24.00
N ARG A 33 -15.43 -10.54 24.99
CA ARG A 33 -15.94 -9.16 24.82
C ARG A 33 -14.97 -8.24 24.06
N ILE A 34 -13.73 -8.66 23.85
CA ILE A 34 -12.74 -7.91 23.06
C ILE A 34 -13.15 -7.99 21.58
N PRO A 35 -13.42 -6.86 20.89
CA PRO A 35 -13.86 -6.86 19.50
C PRO A 35 -12.93 -7.61 18.56
N GLU A 36 -11.61 -7.46 18.74
CA GLU A 36 -10.59 -8.12 17.92
C GLU A 36 -10.65 -9.65 18.05
N ASN A 37 -10.95 -10.17 19.24
CA ASN A 37 -11.09 -11.61 19.44
C ASN A 37 -12.35 -12.14 18.72
N LEU A 38 -13.45 -11.39 18.72
CA LEU A 38 -14.65 -11.75 17.97
C LEU A 38 -14.37 -11.82 16.46
N ILE A 39 -13.65 -10.85 15.91
CA ILE A 39 -13.23 -10.86 14.50
C ILE A 39 -12.41 -12.12 14.21
N LEU A 40 -11.45 -12.46 15.07
CA LEU A 40 -10.65 -13.67 14.90
C LEU A 40 -11.50 -14.95 14.98
N ARG A 41 -12.51 -14.99 15.86
CA ARG A 41 -13.44 -16.12 15.98
C ARG A 41 -14.22 -16.36 14.69
N ASP A 42 -14.71 -15.29 14.06
CA ASP A 42 -15.40 -15.36 12.78
C ASP A 42 -14.49 -15.87 11.66
N MET A 43 -13.17 -15.69 11.81
CA MET A 43 -12.13 -16.24 10.94
C MET A 43 -11.67 -17.66 11.31
N GLY A 44 -12.31 -18.30 12.31
CA GLY A 44 -12.03 -19.67 12.73
C GLY A 44 -11.02 -19.81 13.88
N TYR A 45 -10.68 -18.74 14.58
CA TYR A 45 -9.82 -18.80 15.76
C TYR A 45 -10.59 -19.35 16.98
N GLU A 46 -10.12 -20.47 17.54
CA GLU A 46 -10.75 -21.12 18.70
C GLU A 46 -10.51 -20.39 20.03
N GLY A 47 -9.43 -19.59 20.14
CA GLY A 47 -9.22 -18.65 21.24
C GLY A 47 -9.05 -19.25 22.63
N PHE A 48 -9.79 -18.70 23.60
CA PHE A 48 -9.86 -19.17 24.98
C PHE A 48 -11.16 -19.96 25.14
N THR A 49 -11.08 -21.29 25.17
CA THR A 49 -12.27 -22.15 25.16
C THR A 49 -12.88 -22.30 26.55
N THR A 50 -14.14 -22.76 26.63
CA THR A 50 -14.81 -23.04 27.91
C THR A 50 -14.05 -24.09 28.73
N GLU A 51 -13.56 -25.16 28.09
CA GLU A 51 -12.76 -26.19 28.77
C GLU A 51 -11.46 -25.63 29.37
N GLU A 52 -10.80 -24.70 28.65
CA GLU A 52 -9.63 -24.02 29.17
C GLU A 52 -9.97 -23.08 30.32
N ALA A 53 -11.11 -22.40 30.25
CA ALA A 53 -11.59 -21.51 31.30
C ALA A 53 -11.91 -22.28 32.59
N ASP A 54 -12.56 -23.44 32.49
CA ASP A 54 -12.84 -24.30 33.65
C ASP A 54 -11.54 -24.79 34.32
N ARG A 55 -10.48 -25.01 33.52
CA ARG A 55 -9.19 -25.49 34.01
C ARG A 55 -8.28 -24.38 34.57
N LEU A 56 -8.24 -23.22 33.92
CA LEU A 56 -7.27 -22.15 34.20
C LEU A 56 -7.89 -20.96 34.95
N GLY A 57 -9.21 -20.82 34.94
CA GLY A 57 -9.96 -19.69 35.50
C GLY A 57 -9.88 -18.44 34.63
N SER A 58 -8.66 -17.94 34.39
CA SER A 58 -8.42 -16.69 33.66
C SER A 58 -7.20 -16.76 32.75
N ARG A 59 -7.08 -15.77 31.84
CA ARG A 59 -5.88 -15.50 31.05
C ARG A 59 -5.37 -14.09 31.34
N LEU A 60 -4.06 -13.90 31.30
CA LEU A 60 -3.46 -12.59 31.40
C LEU A 60 -3.45 -11.89 30.05
N GLN A 61 -3.92 -10.64 30.03
CA GLN A 61 -3.66 -9.70 28.96
C GLN A 61 -2.67 -8.65 29.45
N PHE A 62 -1.61 -8.45 28.67
CA PHE A 62 -0.57 -7.47 28.96
C PHE A 62 -0.78 -6.20 28.15
N ASP A 63 -0.51 -5.06 28.76
CA ASP A 63 -0.39 -3.79 28.06
C ASP A 63 0.94 -3.76 27.31
N LEU A 64 0.88 -3.57 25.99
CA LEU A 64 2.05 -3.56 25.13
C LEU A 64 2.27 -2.18 24.54
N GLU A 65 3.30 -1.49 25.02
CA GLU A 65 3.70 -0.20 24.46
C GLU A 65 4.80 -0.39 23.42
N ARG A 66 4.52 -0.02 22.16
CA ARG A 66 5.51 -0.09 21.09
C ARG A 66 6.58 0.98 21.31
N LEU A 67 7.83 0.55 21.35
CA LEU A 67 8.99 1.42 21.46
C LEU A 67 9.32 2.04 20.08
N PRO A 68 9.90 3.26 20.04
CA PRO A 68 10.20 3.96 18.79
C PRO A 68 11.41 3.39 18.04
N PHE A 69 12.07 2.37 18.57
CA PHE A 69 13.28 1.78 17.99
C PHE A 69 12.96 0.90 16.79
N TYR A 70 13.80 1.00 15.75
CA TYR A 70 13.74 0.17 14.54
C TYR A 70 12.42 0.24 13.78
N GLY A 71 11.68 1.36 13.89
CA GLY A 71 10.41 1.57 13.18
C GLY A 71 10.54 1.34 11.67
N ASP A 72 11.65 1.79 11.08
CA ASP A 72 11.95 1.64 9.64
C ASP A 72 12.15 0.19 9.20
N TRP A 73 12.35 -0.75 10.13
CA TRP A 73 12.48 -2.18 9.83
C TRP A 73 11.16 -2.93 9.90
N ARG A 74 10.08 -2.26 10.33
CA ARG A 74 8.74 -2.87 10.43
C ARG A 74 8.26 -3.37 9.07
N GLY A 75 8.02 -4.68 8.99
CA GLY A 75 7.66 -5.42 7.78
C GLY A 75 8.78 -5.52 6.74
N ARG A 76 9.97 -4.94 6.99
CA ARG A 76 11.12 -4.99 6.08
C ARG A 76 12.17 -5.99 6.55
N LEU A 77 12.46 -6.04 7.85
CA LEU A 77 13.38 -7.02 8.42
C LEU A 77 12.72 -8.39 8.47
N VAL A 78 13.34 -9.36 7.79
CA VAL A 78 12.91 -10.76 7.76
C VAL A 78 13.97 -11.61 8.42
N ILE A 79 13.55 -12.46 9.35
CA ILE A 79 14.40 -13.46 9.99
C ILE A 79 14.00 -14.87 9.55
N ASP A 80 14.98 -15.78 9.59
CA ASP A 80 14.69 -17.21 9.60
C ASP A 80 14.03 -17.58 10.94
N PHE A 81 12.88 -18.22 10.87
CA PHE A 81 12.15 -18.68 12.04
C PHE A 81 12.29 -20.20 12.19
N PRO A 82 13.04 -20.67 13.21
CA PRO A 82 13.36 -22.08 13.32
C PRO A 82 12.14 -22.94 13.70
N PRO A 83 12.07 -24.19 13.19
CA PRO A 83 11.02 -25.12 13.56
C PRO A 83 11.09 -25.49 15.05
N PRO A 84 9.97 -25.89 15.68
CA PRO A 84 8.64 -26.03 15.08
C PRO A 84 7.87 -24.71 15.07
N GLU A 85 7.36 -24.29 13.91
CA GLU A 85 6.69 -22.99 13.70
C GLU A 85 5.42 -22.79 14.55
N ARG A 86 4.85 -23.87 15.09
CA ARG A 86 3.65 -23.84 15.94
C ARG A 86 3.86 -23.17 17.30
N SER A 87 5.11 -23.01 17.74
CA SER A 87 5.43 -22.33 19.00
C SER A 87 5.88 -20.90 18.69
N TRP A 88 4.93 -19.99 18.84
CA TRP A 88 5.01 -18.60 18.41
C TRP A 88 5.79 -17.69 19.37
N PHE A 89 5.93 -18.09 20.64
CA PHE A 89 6.78 -17.39 21.62
C PHE A 89 8.11 -18.12 21.75
N ARG A 90 9.20 -17.36 21.77
CA ARG A 90 10.57 -17.87 21.83
C ARG A 90 11.39 -17.10 22.86
N TRP A 91 12.27 -17.83 23.54
CA TRP A 91 13.35 -17.23 24.31
C TRP A 91 14.55 -17.02 23.38
N VAL A 92 15.04 -15.78 23.30
CA VAL A 92 16.09 -15.39 22.36
C VAL A 92 17.42 -16.11 22.64
N ASP A 93 17.73 -16.38 23.90
CA ASP A 93 18.93 -17.11 24.35
C ASP A 93 18.92 -18.61 24.01
N ARG A 94 17.77 -19.17 23.65
CA ARG A 94 17.60 -20.60 23.34
C ARG A 94 17.48 -20.90 21.85
N GLY A 95 17.66 -19.89 20.99
CA GLY A 95 17.52 -20.05 19.54
C GLY A 95 18.41 -19.09 18.75
N THR A 96 18.62 -19.41 17.48
CA THR A 96 19.26 -18.51 16.52
C THR A 96 18.20 -17.98 15.57
N PHE A 97 18.23 -16.68 15.32
CA PHE A 97 17.31 -15.99 14.40
C PHE A 97 18.11 -15.19 13.36
N PRO A 98 18.77 -15.85 12.40
CA PRO A 98 19.52 -15.17 11.35
C PRO A 98 18.64 -14.17 10.59
N VAL A 99 19.22 -13.03 10.25
CA VAL A 99 18.58 -12.09 9.30
C VAL A 99 18.62 -12.71 7.92
N SER A 100 17.45 -13.00 7.36
CA SER A 100 17.34 -13.54 6.00
C SER A 100 17.31 -12.44 4.94
N ALA A 101 16.66 -11.30 5.24
CA ALA A 101 16.53 -10.19 4.30
C ALA A 101 16.18 -8.89 5.01
N ILE A 102 16.46 -7.77 4.35
CA ILE A 102 15.87 -6.46 4.63
C ILE A 102 15.23 -6.00 3.33
N LEU A 103 13.90 -6.04 3.26
CA LEU A 103 13.15 -5.68 2.05
C LEU A 103 13.30 -4.18 1.73
N GLU A 104 13.16 -3.80 0.48
CA GLU A 104 13.10 -2.39 0.08
C GLU A 104 11.77 -1.76 0.52
N GLU A 105 10.67 -2.47 0.32
CA GLU A 105 9.32 -2.10 0.71
C GLU A 105 8.84 -2.98 1.88
N SER A 106 8.04 -2.41 2.79
CA SER A 106 7.46 -3.18 3.89
C SER A 106 6.47 -4.21 3.37
N ALA A 107 6.57 -5.46 3.83
CA ALA A 107 5.57 -6.49 3.56
C ALA A 107 4.19 -6.16 4.19
N PHE A 108 4.11 -5.14 5.05
CA PHE A 108 2.86 -4.62 5.60
C PHE A 108 2.36 -3.38 4.85
N ALA A 109 3.06 -2.95 3.79
CA ALA A 109 2.57 -1.89 2.93
C ALA A 109 1.23 -2.31 2.31
N ALA A 110 0.28 -1.38 2.27
CA ALA A 110 -0.97 -1.62 1.58
C ALA A 110 -0.68 -1.85 0.09
N PRO A 111 -1.36 -2.83 -0.54
CA PRO A 111 -1.28 -2.98 -1.98
C PRO A 111 -1.78 -1.70 -2.68
N PRO A 112 -1.37 -1.44 -3.93
CA PRO A 112 -1.96 -0.36 -4.70
C PRO A 112 -3.48 -0.53 -4.76
N PRO A 113 -4.26 0.55 -4.61
CA PRO A 113 -5.71 0.51 -4.68
C PRO A 113 -6.16 0.12 -6.10
N ASP A 114 -7.46 -0.08 -6.25
CA ASP A 114 -8.04 -0.18 -7.59
C ASP A 114 -7.75 1.10 -8.38
N TRP A 115 -7.52 0.98 -9.68
CA TRP A 115 -7.19 2.11 -10.55
C TRP A 115 -8.24 3.23 -10.52
N ARG A 116 -9.50 2.89 -10.21
CA ARG A 116 -10.62 3.84 -10.08
C ARG A 116 -10.50 4.74 -8.86
N ASP A 117 -9.75 4.31 -7.84
CA ASP A 117 -9.58 5.01 -6.58
C ASP A 117 -8.25 5.79 -6.53
N ILE A 118 -7.49 5.81 -7.64
CA ILE A 118 -6.21 6.51 -7.72
C ILE A 118 -6.44 8.00 -7.94
N ASP A 119 -5.99 8.78 -6.96
CA ASP A 119 -5.91 10.23 -7.00
C ASP A 119 -4.65 10.70 -6.24
N LEU A 120 -3.54 10.85 -6.99
CA LEU A 120 -2.20 11.10 -6.45
C LEU A 120 -1.81 12.58 -6.58
N THR A 121 -1.11 13.10 -5.58
CA THR A 121 -0.37 14.36 -5.75
C THR A 121 0.89 14.16 -6.59
N PHE A 122 1.51 15.27 -6.98
CA PHE A 122 2.86 15.23 -7.55
C PHE A 122 3.90 14.63 -6.60
N ALA A 123 3.84 14.94 -5.30
CA ALA A 123 4.76 14.38 -4.31
C ALA A 123 4.62 12.86 -4.17
N ASP A 124 3.38 12.35 -4.26
CA ASP A 124 3.15 10.91 -4.21
C ASP A 124 3.83 10.19 -5.39
N LEU A 125 3.85 10.79 -6.59
CA LEU A 125 4.54 10.21 -7.75
C LEU A 125 6.05 10.04 -7.52
N GLU A 126 6.68 10.95 -6.80
CA GLU A 126 8.11 10.88 -6.49
C GLU A 126 8.42 9.71 -5.54
N THR A 127 7.51 9.45 -4.60
CA THR A 127 7.68 8.44 -3.53
C THR A 127 6.87 7.17 -3.73
N LEU A 128 6.41 6.88 -4.95
CA LEU A 128 5.63 5.67 -5.23
C LEU A 128 6.38 4.39 -4.81
N PRO A 129 5.76 3.51 -3.99
CA PRO A 129 6.34 2.22 -3.64
C PRO A 129 6.60 1.35 -4.87
N GLY A 130 7.51 0.38 -4.75
CA GLY A 130 7.88 -0.53 -5.84
C GLY A 130 6.68 -1.32 -6.37
N SER A 131 5.81 -1.78 -5.45
CA SER A 131 4.55 -2.47 -5.77
C SER A 131 3.61 -1.62 -6.62
N TRP A 132 3.48 -0.33 -6.31
CA TRP A 132 2.67 0.62 -7.08
C TRP A 132 3.27 0.88 -8.45
N ARG A 133 4.60 1.09 -8.52
CA ARG A 133 5.30 1.29 -9.80
C ARG A 133 5.07 0.11 -10.73
N ALA A 134 5.28 -1.11 -10.23
CA ALA A 134 5.05 -2.33 -11.00
C ALA A 134 3.61 -2.37 -11.54
N ARG A 135 2.61 -2.06 -10.71
CA ARG A 135 1.21 -2.10 -11.11
C ARG A 135 0.85 -1.02 -12.14
N LEU A 136 1.34 0.21 -11.99
CA LEU A 136 1.12 1.30 -12.95
C LEU A 136 1.82 1.03 -14.29
N ALA A 137 2.93 0.28 -14.30
CA ALA A 137 3.63 -0.11 -15.52
C ALA A 137 2.82 -1.10 -16.37
N GLU A 138 1.94 -1.90 -15.75
CA GLU A 138 1.07 -2.85 -16.44
C GLU A 138 -0.15 -2.17 -17.07
N TRP A 139 -0.56 -1.02 -16.57
CA TRP A 139 -1.80 -0.39 -17.00
C TRP A 139 -1.58 0.55 -18.16
N ARG A 140 -2.04 0.11 -19.33
CA ARG A 140 -2.34 0.97 -20.48
C ARG A 140 -3.65 1.72 -20.26
N GLY A 141 -3.73 2.99 -20.63
CA GLY A 141 -4.96 3.74 -20.38
C GLY A 141 -4.95 5.23 -20.70
N ILE A 142 -6.08 5.85 -20.41
CA ILE A 142 -6.29 7.31 -20.43
C ILE A 142 -6.24 7.82 -18.99
N TYR A 143 -5.46 8.86 -18.75
CA TYR A 143 -5.31 9.51 -17.45
C TYR A 143 -5.69 10.98 -17.52
N LEU A 144 -5.97 11.52 -16.34
CA LEU A 144 -6.28 12.92 -16.10
C LEU A 144 -5.18 13.53 -15.22
N ILE A 145 -4.76 14.75 -15.56
CA ILE A 145 -4.05 15.64 -14.66
C ILE A 145 -4.97 16.82 -14.42
N PHE A 146 -5.32 17.08 -13.16
CA PHE A 146 -6.08 18.24 -12.74
C PHE A 146 -5.15 19.22 -12.04
N ASP A 147 -5.10 20.46 -12.52
CA ASP A 147 -4.34 21.53 -11.89
C ASP A 147 -5.27 22.31 -10.93
N GLU A 148 -5.02 22.18 -9.64
CA GLU A 148 -5.83 22.81 -8.60
C GLU A 148 -5.74 24.34 -8.60
N SER A 149 -4.67 24.92 -9.18
CA SER A 149 -4.42 26.36 -9.15
C SER A 149 -5.45 27.16 -9.96
N ASP A 150 -5.86 26.64 -11.11
CA ASP A 150 -6.85 27.27 -12.00
C ASP A 150 -7.98 26.33 -12.42
N ARG A 151 -8.04 25.13 -11.82
CA ARG A 151 -9.07 24.09 -12.01
C ARG A 151 -9.19 23.60 -13.44
N ARG A 152 -8.07 23.59 -14.17
CA ARG A 152 -8.02 23.11 -15.55
C ARG A 152 -7.54 21.67 -15.60
N THR A 153 -7.98 20.97 -16.63
CA THR A 153 -7.66 19.55 -16.85
C THR A 153 -6.78 19.35 -18.07
N TYR A 154 -5.86 18.40 -17.97
CA TYR A 154 -5.14 17.80 -19.07
C TYR A 154 -5.53 16.33 -19.16
N VAL A 155 -5.96 15.87 -20.32
CA VAL A 155 -6.18 14.45 -20.61
C VAL A 155 -5.03 13.94 -21.45
N GLY A 156 -4.48 12.80 -21.08
CA GLY A 156 -3.43 12.13 -21.86
C GLY A 156 -3.65 10.63 -21.92
N SER A 157 -3.01 9.99 -22.89
CA SER A 157 -2.99 8.55 -23.02
C SER A 157 -1.60 7.98 -22.74
N ALA A 158 -1.57 6.72 -22.33
CA ALA A 158 -0.35 5.97 -22.06
C ALA A 158 -0.45 4.58 -22.70
N TYR A 159 0.32 4.40 -23.76
CA TYR A 159 0.37 3.16 -24.57
C TYR A 159 1.79 2.83 -25.08
N GLY A 160 2.80 3.47 -24.48
CA GLY A 160 4.21 3.15 -24.72
C GLY A 160 4.67 1.98 -23.85
N ARG A 161 5.97 1.69 -23.91
CA ARG A 161 6.62 0.55 -23.23
C ARG A 161 6.26 0.42 -21.74
N ASP A 162 6.32 1.52 -21.01
CA ASP A 162 6.12 1.55 -19.54
C ASP A 162 4.72 2.08 -19.15
N ASN A 163 3.79 2.15 -20.12
CA ASN A 163 2.41 2.59 -19.96
C ASN A 163 2.23 3.81 -19.04
N ILE A 164 1.26 3.77 -18.11
CA ILE A 164 0.91 4.89 -17.20
C ILE A 164 2.13 5.29 -16.37
N LEU A 165 2.87 4.31 -15.83
CA LEU A 165 4.09 4.60 -15.06
C LEU A 165 5.07 5.48 -15.86
N GLY A 166 5.35 5.11 -17.12
CA GLY A 166 6.29 5.85 -17.97
C GLY A 166 5.86 7.31 -18.20
N ARG A 167 4.57 7.55 -18.41
CA ARG A 167 4.03 8.92 -18.55
C ARG A 167 4.12 9.69 -17.25
N TRP A 168 3.73 9.08 -16.13
CA TRP A 168 3.73 9.74 -14.81
C TRP A 168 5.14 10.03 -14.30
N GLN A 169 6.11 9.15 -14.55
CA GLN A 169 7.52 9.41 -14.27
C GLN A 169 8.09 10.55 -15.10
N ALA A 170 7.65 10.74 -16.34
CA ALA A 170 8.06 11.90 -17.13
C ALA A 170 7.61 13.21 -16.46
N TYR A 171 6.35 13.27 -16.00
CA TYR A 171 5.86 14.43 -15.24
C TYR A 171 6.61 14.60 -13.92
N ALA A 172 6.82 13.54 -13.13
CA ALA A 172 7.58 13.62 -11.88
C ALA A 172 9.01 14.19 -12.08
N ARG A 173 9.62 13.92 -13.24
CA ARG A 173 10.97 14.40 -13.56
C ARG A 173 11.02 15.86 -14.02
N ASP A 174 10.13 16.28 -14.91
CA ASP A 174 10.24 17.59 -15.60
C ASP A 174 9.00 18.50 -15.44
N GLY A 175 7.98 18.03 -14.73
CA GLY A 175 6.74 18.76 -14.45
C GLY A 175 5.76 18.85 -15.63
N HIS A 176 6.14 18.53 -16.86
CA HIS A 176 5.29 18.80 -18.02
C HIS A 176 5.18 17.65 -19.03
N GLY A 177 6.04 16.63 -18.96
CA GLY A 177 6.01 15.42 -19.78
C GLY A 177 6.06 15.70 -21.29
N GLY A 178 6.77 16.78 -21.66
CA GLY A 178 6.81 17.33 -23.03
C GLY A 178 5.61 18.18 -23.47
N ASN A 179 4.56 18.34 -22.67
CA ASN A 179 3.35 19.08 -23.05
C ASN A 179 3.50 20.60 -22.91
N ARG A 180 3.15 21.33 -23.97
CA ARG A 180 3.35 22.78 -24.03
C ARG A 180 2.58 23.56 -22.96
N GLU A 181 1.30 23.24 -22.76
CA GLU A 181 0.41 23.99 -21.85
C GLU A 181 0.68 23.70 -20.37
N LEU A 182 1.48 22.67 -20.08
CA LEU A 182 1.96 22.35 -18.73
C LEU A 182 3.30 23.03 -18.41
N ARG A 183 3.98 23.64 -19.39
CA ARG A 183 5.24 24.35 -19.15
C ARG A 183 5.01 25.65 -18.39
N GLY A 184 5.86 25.91 -17.40
CA GLY A 184 5.77 27.12 -16.57
C GLY A 184 4.69 27.08 -15.49
N ARG A 185 3.94 25.98 -15.39
CA ARG A 185 3.03 25.71 -14.28
C ARG A 185 3.78 25.05 -13.13
N ASP A 186 3.25 25.21 -11.92
CA ASP A 186 3.78 24.56 -10.72
C ASP A 186 3.16 23.16 -10.59
N PRO A 187 3.94 22.09 -10.81
CA PRO A 187 3.41 20.73 -10.82
C PRO A 187 2.93 20.27 -9.44
N ARG A 188 3.29 20.97 -8.35
CA ARG A 188 2.82 20.64 -7.00
C ARG A 188 1.30 20.79 -6.84
N ASN A 189 0.64 21.53 -7.73
CA ASN A 189 -0.82 21.68 -7.76
C ASN A 189 -1.51 20.57 -8.56
N TYR A 190 -0.77 19.56 -9.06
CA TYR A 190 -1.34 18.52 -9.90
C TYR A 190 -1.89 17.36 -9.08
N ARG A 191 -3.08 16.92 -9.50
CA ARG A 191 -3.73 15.66 -9.10
C ARG A 191 -3.76 14.72 -10.29
N PHE A 192 -3.29 13.48 -10.10
CA PHE A 192 -3.17 12.45 -11.13
C PHE A 192 -4.18 11.33 -10.89
N SER A 193 -5.02 11.06 -11.87
CA SER A 193 -6.01 9.98 -11.81
C SER A 193 -6.15 9.23 -13.14
N ILE A 194 -6.76 8.05 -13.11
CA ILE A 194 -6.96 7.21 -14.29
C ILE A 194 -8.43 7.26 -14.69
N LEU A 195 -8.71 7.61 -15.95
CA LEU A 195 -10.07 7.69 -16.49
C LEU A 195 -10.55 6.35 -17.06
N GLU A 196 -9.66 5.65 -17.77
CA GLU A 196 -10.00 4.41 -18.46
C GLU A 196 -8.78 3.52 -18.60
N ARG A 197 -8.92 2.26 -18.22
CA ARG A 197 -7.95 1.21 -18.56
C ARG A 197 -8.27 0.61 -19.92
N LEU A 198 -7.24 0.40 -20.72
CA LEU A 198 -7.35 -0.13 -22.07
C LEU A 198 -6.66 -1.51 -22.16
N ALA A 199 -7.10 -2.32 -23.13
CA ALA A 199 -6.50 -3.61 -23.38
C ALA A 199 -5.03 -3.46 -23.82
N PRO A 200 -4.10 -4.33 -23.37
CA PRO A 200 -2.68 -4.21 -23.71
C PRO A 200 -2.41 -4.22 -25.22
N ASP A 201 -3.21 -4.95 -25.99
CA ASP A 201 -3.11 -5.16 -27.43
C ASP A 201 -3.94 -4.18 -28.28
N LEU A 202 -4.63 -3.22 -27.64
CA LEU A 202 -5.45 -2.25 -28.35
C LEU A 202 -4.60 -1.47 -29.39
N PRO A 203 -5.07 -1.26 -30.63
CA PRO A 203 -4.31 -0.47 -31.60
C PRO A 203 -4.09 0.98 -31.12
N PRO A 204 -2.94 1.61 -31.42
CA PRO A 204 -2.68 3.00 -31.04
C PRO A 204 -3.75 3.99 -31.52
N GLU A 205 -4.29 3.81 -32.71
CA GLU A 205 -5.37 4.62 -33.28
C GLU A 205 -6.63 4.63 -32.40
N ASP A 206 -7.01 3.47 -31.87
CA ASP A 206 -8.16 3.33 -30.98
C ASP A 206 -7.88 4.00 -29.62
N VAL A 207 -6.64 3.92 -29.11
CA VAL A 207 -6.26 4.66 -27.90
C VAL A 207 -6.40 6.17 -28.11
N ILE A 208 -5.96 6.66 -29.27
CA ILE A 208 -6.05 8.09 -29.62
C ILE A 208 -7.51 8.51 -29.75
N GLU A 209 -8.37 7.67 -30.33
CA GLU A 209 -9.81 7.92 -30.39
C GLU A 209 -10.43 8.02 -28.99
N ARG A 210 -10.09 7.09 -28.08
CA ARG A 210 -10.53 7.12 -26.67
C ARG A 210 -10.06 8.37 -25.95
N GLU A 211 -8.79 8.74 -26.11
CA GLU A 211 -8.24 9.98 -25.57
C GLU A 211 -9.03 11.21 -26.06
N ASN A 212 -9.30 11.27 -27.37
CA ASN A 212 -10.05 12.38 -27.96
C ASN A 212 -11.50 12.46 -27.46
N SER A 213 -12.14 11.31 -27.25
CA SER A 213 -13.48 11.23 -26.63
C SER A 213 -13.47 11.82 -25.21
N TRP A 214 -12.48 11.47 -24.39
CA TRP A 214 -12.33 12.04 -23.05
C TRP A 214 -12.02 13.54 -23.07
N LYS A 215 -11.12 13.99 -23.95
CA LYS A 215 -10.84 15.43 -24.12
C LYS A 215 -12.09 16.24 -24.43
N LEU A 216 -12.95 15.70 -25.31
CA LEU A 216 -14.21 16.33 -25.68
C LEU A 216 -15.18 16.37 -24.50
N ARG A 217 -15.39 15.24 -23.81
CA ARG A 217 -16.35 15.11 -22.71
C ARG A 217 -15.97 15.92 -21.47
N LEU A 218 -14.67 16.07 -21.20
CA LEU A 218 -14.15 16.80 -20.04
C LEU A 218 -13.78 18.25 -20.36
N HIS A 219 -14.01 18.71 -21.60
CA HIS A 219 -13.62 20.05 -22.06
C HIS A 219 -12.15 20.39 -21.77
N SER A 220 -11.26 19.40 -21.88
CA SER A 220 -9.85 19.56 -21.50
C SER A 220 -9.03 20.29 -22.57
N ARG A 221 -9.62 20.66 -23.70
CA ARG A 221 -8.98 21.47 -24.75
C ARG A 221 -9.04 22.96 -24.43
N GLN A 222 -8.11 23.72 -25.00
CA GLN A 222 -8.19 25.17 -25.01
C GLN A 222 -9.54 25.66 -25.60
N PRO A 223 -10.15 26.74 -25.06
CA PRO A 223 -9.60 27.64 -24.04
C PRO A 223 -9.82 27.18 -22.58
N PHE A 224 -10.57 26.10 -22.35
CA PHE A 224 -11.03 25.72 -21.01
C PHE A 224 -10.07 24.79 -20.26
N GLY A 225 -9.33 23.95 -20.98
CA GLY A 225 -8.35 23.02 -20.40
C GLY A 225 -6.93 23.21 -20.92
N LEU A 226 -6.11 22.19 -20.72
CA LEU A 226 -4.66 22.18 -20.91
C LEU A 226 -4.20 21.32 -22.10
N ASN A 227 -5.12 20.80 -22.90
CA ASN A 227 -4.80 20.17 -24.18
C ASN A 227 -4.80 21.21 -25.30
N ALA A 228 -3.67 21.32 -26.01
CA ALA A 228 -3.53 22.17 -27.18
C ALA A 228 -3.97 21.49 -28.50
N ASN A 229 -4.30 20.20 -28.45
CA ASN A 229 -4.66 19.35 -29.58
C ASN A 229 -6.05 18.73 -29.42
#